data_AF-A0A9Q9YWS3-F1
#
_entry.id   AF-A0A9Q9YWS3-F1
#
_cell.length_a   1.000
_cell.length_b   1.000
_cell.length_c   1.000
_cell.angle_alpha   90.00
_cell.angle_beta   90.00
_cell.angle_gamma   90.00
#
_symmetry.space_group_name_H-M   'P 1'
#
loop_
_entity.id
_entity.type
_entity.pdbx_description
1 polymer ?
#
loop_
_entity_poly.entity_id
_entity_poly.type
_entity_poly.pdbx_seq_one_letter_code
_entity_poly.pdbx_strand_id
1 'polypeptide(L)'
;MESVIDGKTSPAYTRRCLGCNMIYRYQEWQDGLHSFDDHVLLSLELCLYLRHSLQNHISVSRAIDTLEGLRGVKYPNRDTILHGYCHFEALTDTDYIYSCVNCGYHPPEVIMDLHKKGVFSMSVSDLKEPPPEFRGEVDIEDFWKSVNLEMIGRGFVPSQTKNPFAVQPSYSRWAPWIGHKTRMDHTVLNTEFAKVTTAKVTSAEAQMMNVSEDRLVDELMKQKVGVVRKLCKACNIDSKGSRMDLISRLRAEMQNRQSYDKMFQKIWGASGVWSVILCPHGVVYSIKFNLRAESPRDFAHLLLSWKHIPNVSIYDFARGLATHGNLRVPTDIPFHPHEGRLAEPTPESISSAKQGKLKVSLPWLFEKTDNSSSKGHPITGSSEHYVLYDKLHESNTKDPQDVLRRISLVPELQGWLNSQIAEQFFASLRKNNYFLNNMAPSTHIFIMCNIVHHKNTSTNQKLLEVQLQRGHRPHGLENITLSDLGQAILAQQASDRETVQHHPHQLNQKDFGD
;
A
#
# COMPACT_ATOMS: atom_id res chain seq x y z
N MET A 1 20.12 13.18 -31.33
CA MET A 1 19.38 12.95 -30.07
C MET A 1 19.07 14.31 -29.48
N GLU A 2 18.01 14.94 -29.97
CA GLU A 2 17.45 16.14 -29.35
C GLU A 2 16.55 15.67 -28.20
N SER A 3 16.89 16.06 -26.97
CA SER A 3 16.24 15.60 -25.75
C SER A 3 14.96 16.38 -25.43
N VAL A 4 14.87 17.64 -25.87
CA VAL A 4 13.67 18.47 -25.82
C VAL A 4 13.72 19.43 -27.00
N ILE A 5 12.65 19.53 -27.78
CA ILE A 5 12.55 20.46 -28.91
C ILE A 5 11.63 21.61 -28.49
N ASP A 6 12.17 22.84 -28.36
CA ASP A 6 11.39 24.07 -28.14
C ASP A 6 10.94 24.64 -29.50
N GLY A 7 9.67 24.43 -29.82
CA GLY A 7 9.10 24.71 -31.13
C GLY A 7 8.74 26.17 -31.35
N LYS A 8 9.72 27.08 -31.45
CA LYS A 8 9.48 28.37 -32.11
C LYS A 8 9.65 28.17 -33.61
N THR A 9 8.51 28.11 -34.33
CA THR A 9 8.37 28.10 -35.81
C THR A 9 8.46 26.76 -36.57
N SER A 10 7.64 25.78 -36.22
CA SER A 10 7.23 24.69 -37.14
C SER A 10 5.76 24.34 -36.85
N PRO A 11 4.92 23.92 -37.83
CA PRO A 11 3.53 23.55 -37.55
C PRO A 11 3.57 22.36 -36.59
N ALA A 12 3.27 22.60 -35.31
CA ALA A 12 3.32 21.59 -34.27
C ALA A 12 2.48 20.39 -34.72
N TYR A 13 3.11 19.22 -34.77
CA TYR A 13 2.57 17.99 -35.35
C TYR A 13 1.14 17.73 -34.87
N THR A 14 0.18 17.97 -35.75
CA THR A 14 -1.24 17.64 -35.56
C THR A 14 -1.64 16.66 -36.65
N ARG A 15 -2.52 15.70 -36.32
CA ARG A 15 -3.11 14.78 -37.30
C ARG A 15 -4.58 15.09 -37.51
N ARG A 16 -5.12 14.72 -38.66
CA ARG A 16 -6.56 14.79 -38.92
C ARG A 16 -7.10 13.38 -39.05
N CYS A 17 -8.10 13.03 -38.24
CA CYS A 17 -8.81 11.76 -38.41
C CYS A 17 -9.53 11.78 -39.76
N LEU A 18 -9.25 10.82 -40.65
CA LEU A 18 -9.85 10.77 -41.99
C LEU A 18 -11.36 10.45 -41.97
N GLY A 19 -11.86 9.83 -40.88
CA GLY A 19 -13.28 9.52 -40.73
C GLY A 19 -14.12 10.70 -40.23
N CYS A 20 -13.67 11.40 -39.18
CA CYS A 20 -14.44 12.47 -38.54
C CYS A 20 -13.85 13.88 -38.69
N ASN A 21 -12.73 14.04 -39.41
CA ASN A 21 -11.98 15.29 -39.58
C ASN A 21 -11.48 15.96 -38.29
N MET A 22 -11.59 15.29 -37.13
CA MET A 22 -11.08 15.80 -35.87
C MET A 22 -9.57 16.01 -35.96
N ILE A 23 -9.13 17.21 -35.60
CA ILE A 23 -7.70 17.53 -35.51
C ILE A 23 -7.19 17.13 -34.12
N TYR A 24 -6.27 16.18 -34.20
CA TYR A 24 -5.44 15.53 -33.22
C TYR A 24 -4.12 16.15 -32.80
N ARG A 25 -3.67 16.09 -31.54
CA ARG A 25 -2.23 16.19 -31.28
C ARG A 25 -1.51 14.93 -31.79
N TYR A 26 -0.34 15.07 -32.41
CA TYR A 26 0.47 13.94 -32.82
C TYR A 26 1.04 13.19 -31.62
N GLN A 27 0.68 11.91 -31.49
CA GLN A 27 1.11 11.06 -30.38
C GLN A 27 1.53 9.69 -30.89
N GLU A 28 2.54 9.64 -31.76
CA GLU A 28 3.06 8.39 -32.33
C GLU A 28 4.39 8.04 -31.67
N TRP A 29 4.34 7.13 -30.70
CA TRP A 29 5.54 6.68 -29.98
C TRP A 29 6.54 5.92 -30.85
N GLN A 30 6.11 5.43 -32.01
CA GLN A 30 6.98 4.77 -32.99
C GLN A 30 8.11 5.69 -33.48
N ASP A 31 7.90 7.01 -33.47
CA ASP A 31 8.92 7.99 -33.85
C ASP A 31 9.86 8.37 -32.71
N GLY A 32 9.72 7.73 -31.54
CA GLY A 32 10.56 8.02 -30.38
C GLY A 32 10.21 9.34 -29.69
N LEU A 33 9.04 9.93 -29.94
CA LEU A 33 8.61 11.22 -29.38
C LEU A 33 7.32 11.11 -28.55
N HIS A 34 7.27 11.93 -27.51
CA HIS A 34 6.11 12.16 -26.66
C HIS A 34 5.71 13.64 -26.72
N SER A 35 4.52 13.92 -27.25
CA SER A 35 3.99 15.28 -27.36
C SER A 35 3.21 15.66 -26.10
N PHE A 36 3.81 16.50 -25.24
CA PHE A 36 3.19 16.92 -23.99
C PHE A 36 2.20 18.07 -24.20
N ASP A 37 2.66 19.18 -24.79
CA ASP A 37 1.85 20.36 -25.09
C ASP A 37 2.24 20.96 -26.46
N ASP A 38 1.70 22.14 -26.78
CA ASP A 38 1.93 22.81 -28.07
C ASP A 38 3.35 23.37 -28.23
N HIS A 39 4.16 23.33 -27.16
CA HIS A 39 5.49 23.92 -27.10
C HIS A 39 6.59 22.90 -26.75
N VAL A 40 6.22 21.78 -26.12
CA VAL A 40 7.15 20.82 -25.52
C VAL A 40 6.94 19.41 -26.06
N LEU A 41 7.97 18.92 -26.74
CA LEU A 41 8.14 17.51 -27.12
C LEU A 41 9.26 16.90 -26.28
N LEU A 42 9.00 15.74 -25.68
CA LEU A 42 10.00 14.93 -24.98
C LEU A 42 10.38 13.74 -25.87
N SER A 43 11.66 13.38 -25.93
CA SER A 43 12.00 12.07 -26.49
C SER A 43 11.56 10.95 -25.55
N LEU A 44 11.14 9.80 -26.10
CA LEU A 44 10.83 8.63 -25.28
C LEU A 44 12.03 8.15 -24.49
N GLU A 45 13.24 8.28 -25.05
CA GLU A 45 14.48 8.00 -24.33
C GLU A 45 14.60 8.87 -23.07
N LEU A 46 14.30 10.18 -23.15
CA LEU A 46 14.29 11.06 -21.98
C LEU A 46 13.23 10.62 -20.98
N CYS A 47 12.01 10.30 -21.42
CA CYS A 47 10.96 9.78 -20.56
C CYS A 47 11.40 8.52 -19.80
N LEU A 48 12.00 7.55 -20.50
CA LEU A 48 12.52 6.32 -19.90
C LEU A 48 13.70 6.60 -18.97
N TYR A 49 14.59 7.52 -19.30
CA TYR A 49 15.68 7.96 -18.42
C TYR A 49 15.14 8.58 -17.12
N LEU A 50 14.10 9.43 -17.20
CA LEU A 50 13.46 10.02 -16.03
C LEU A 50 12.77 8.96 -15.15
N ARG A 51 12.13 7.96 -15.77
CA ARG A 51 11.58 6.79 -15.07
C ARG A 51 12.66 6.05 -14.28
N HIS A 52 13.79 5.73 -14.92
CA HIS A 52 14.93 5.09 -14.26
C HIS A 52 15.53 5.97 -13.16
N SER A 53 15.60 7.28 -13.38
CA SER A 53 16.09 8.24 -12.39
C SER A 53 15.24 8.21 -11.11
N LEU A 54 13.91 8.22 -11.24
CA LEU A 54 12.99 8.16 -10.10
C LEU A 54 13.11 6.84 -9.32
N GLN A 55 13.29 5.72 -10.02
CA GLN A 55 13.55 4.42 -9.38
C GLN A 55 14.86 4.41 -8.59
N ASN A 56 15.86 5.20 -9.02
CA ASN A 56 17.15 5.37 -8.35
C ASN A 56 17.18 6.56 -7.37
N HIS A 57 16.01 7.05 -6.95
CA HIS A 57 15.87 8.14 -5.99
C HIS A 57 16.42 9.50 -6.47
N ILE A 58 16.41 9.73 -7.78
CA ILE A 58 16.80 10.98 -8.43
C ILE A 58 15.55 11.67 -8.96
N SER A 59 15.27 12.87 -8.47
CA SER A 59 14.15 13.70 -8.93
C SER A 59 14.34 14.15 -10.38
N VAL A 60 13.23 14.36 -11.09
CA VAL A 60 13.22 14.88 -12.47
C VAL A 60 14.08 16.13 -12.59
N SER A 61 13.93 17.10 -11.68
CA SER A 61 14.73 18.33 -11.69
C SER A 61 16.24 18.06 -11.67
N ARG A 62 16.72 17.18 -10.79
CA ARG A 62 18.16 16.84 -10.68
C ARG A 62 18.66 16.07 -11.90
N ALA A 63 17.84 15.18 -12.44
CA ALA A 63 18.16 14.44 -13.66
C ALA A 63 18.33 15.41 -14.84
N ILE A 64 17.44 16.39 -14.98
CA ILE A 64 17.53 17.43 -16.01
C ILE A 64 18.71 18.38 -15.76
N ASP A 65 18.98 18.81 -14.53
CA ASP A 65 20.13 19.67 -14.22
C ASP A 65 21.46 19.00 -14.63
N THR A 66 21.56 17.68 -14.41
CA THR A 66 22.70 16.88 -14.84
C THR A 66 22.82 16.84 -16.37
N LEU A 67 21.71 16.66 -17.08
CA LEU A 67 21.69 16.67 -18.54
C LEU A 67 22.01 18.04 -19.13
N GLU A 68 21.55 19.14 -18.53
CA GLU A 68 21.93 20.50 -18.94
C GLU A 68 23.43 20.73 -18.78
N GLY A 69 23.99 20.35 -17.63
CA GLY A 69 25.43 20.49 -17.37
C GLY A 69 26.28 19.68 -18.36
N LEU A 70 25.86 18.45 -18.69
CA LEU A 70 26.55 17.61 -19.66
C LEU A 70 26.48 18.16 -21.09
N ARG A 71 25.33 18.70 -21.49
CA ARG A 71 25.07 19.12 -22.88
C ARG A 71 25.38 20.59 -23.14
N GLY A 72 25.53 21.40 -22.09
CA GLY A 72 25.72 22.85 -22.23
C GLY A 72 24.50 23.59 -22.78
N VAL A 73 23.31 22.97 -22.71
CA VAL A 73 22.05 23.56 -23.20
C VAL A 73 21.06 23.80 -22.07
N LYS A 74 20.12 24.70 -22.29
CA LYS A 74 19.00 24.95 -21.38
C LYS A 74 17.76 24.26 -21.90
N TYR A 75 17.12 23.49 -21.03
CA TYR A 75 15.82 22.86 -21.27
C TYR A 75 14.69 23.72 -20.68
N PRO A 76 13.42 23.42 -21.01
CA PRO A 76 12.28 24.03 -20.35
C PRO A 76 12.34 23.91 -18.82
N ASN A 77 11.47 24.70 -18.16
CA ASN A 77 11.42 24.70 -16.71
C ASN A 77 11.12 23.28 -16.17
N ARG A 78 11.58 23.01 -14.95
CA ARG A 78 11.55 21.64 -14.38
C ARG A 78 10.13 21.13 -14.12
N ASP A 79 9.20 22.03 -13.82
CA ASP A 79 7.79 21.67 -13.60
C ASP A 79 7.12 21.24 -14.90
N THR A 80 7.37 21.94 -16.01
CA THR A 80 6.91 21.57 -17.35
C THR A 80 7.44 20.20 -17.76
N ILE A 81 8.73 19.92 -17.52
CA ILE A 81 9.30 18.60 -17.83
C ILE A 81 8.71 17.52 -16.91
N LEU A 82 8.53 17.80 -15.62
CA LEU A 82 7.85 16.89 -14.68
C LEU A 82 6.42 16.59 -15.14
N HIS A 83 5.67 17.60 -15.57
CA HIS A 83 4.32 17.43 -16.07
C HIS A 83 4.28 16.64 -17.37
N GLY A 84 5.22 16.89 -18.30
CA GLY A 84 5.36 16.09 -19.51
C GLY A 84 5.73 14.63 -19.21
N TYR A 85 6.58 14.39 -18.21
CA TYR A 85 6.87 13.04 -17.73
C TYR A 85 5.63 12.37 -17.10
N CYS A 86 4.88 13.07 -16.25
CA CYS A 86 3.64 12.52 -15.68
C CYS A 86 2.59 12.24 -16.74
N HIS A 87 2.47 13.10 -17.76
CA HIS A 87 1.61 12.91 -18.91
C HIS A 87 2.00 11.66 -19.69
N PHE A 88 3.30 11.44 -19.91
CA PHE A 88 3.82 10.19 -20.48
C PHE A 88 3.41 8.97 -19.68
N GLU A 89 3.69 8.95 -18.36
CA GLU A 89 3.35 7.80 -17.51
C GLU A 89 1.83 7.58 -17.37
N ALA A 90 1.00 8.60 -17.58
CA ALA A 90 -0.45 8.44 -17.54
C ALA A 90 -1.02 7.85 -18.84
N LEU A 91 -0.26 7.93 -19.94
CA LEU A 91 -0.59 7.35 -21.24
C LEU A 91 0.06 5.98 -21.48
N THR A 92 0.96 5.52 -20.59
CA THR A 92 1.58 4.20 -20.71
C THR A 92 0.62 3.10 -20.27
N ASP A 93 0.51 2.07 -21.10
CA ASP A 93 -0.21 0.85 -20.74
C ASP A 93 0.62 0.08 -19.70
N THR A 94 0.26 0.26 -18.45
CA THR A 94 0.92 -0.37 -17.30
C THR A 94 -0.14 -1.12 -16.51
N ASP A 95 0.13 -2.38 -16.20
CA ASP A 95 -0.85 -3.31 -15.64
C ASP A 95 -1.22 -3.04 -14.16
N TYR A 96 -0.33 -2.35 -13.43
CA TYR A 96 -0.39 -2.07 -11.99
C TYR A 96 -0.95 -3.24 -11.15
N ILE A 97 -0.51 -4.48 -11.44
CA ILE A 97 -1.12 -5.69 -10.86
C ILE A 97 -0.96 -5.76 -9.34
N TYR A 98 0.20 -5.32 -8.81
CA TYR A 98 0.51 -5.34 -7.38
C TYR A 98 0.33 -6.73 -6.76
N SER A 99 0.93 -7.73 -7.39
CA SER A 99 0.94 -9.12 -6.92
C SER A 99 2.34 -9.71 -6.96
N CYS A 100 2.62 -10.65 -6.07
CA CYS A 100 3.90 -11.35 -6.02
C CYS A 100 3.84 -12.60 -6.89
N VAL A 101 4.89 -12.84 -7.67
CA VAL A 101 5.02 -14.07 -8.46
C VAL A 101 5.12 -15.34 -7.61
N ASN A 102 5.55 -15.26 -6.35
CA ASN A 102 5.59 -16.42 -5.46
C ASN A 102 4.27 -16.64 -4.71
N CYS A 103 3.64 -15.56 -4.24
CA CYS A 103 2.41 -15.64 -3.44
C CYS A 103 1.12 -15.59 -4.27
N GLY A 104 1.20 -15.15 -5.52
CA GLY A 104 0.05 -14.93 -6.37
C GLY A 104 -0.74 -13.68 -6.00
N TYR A 105 -2.05 -13.69 -6.27
CA TYR A 105 -2.97 -12.59 -5.99
C TYR A 105 -3.43 -12.52 -4.54
N HIS A 106 -3.26 -13.61 -3.77
CA HIS A 106 -3.81 -13.77 -2.43
C HIS A 106 -2.70 -14.25 -1.48
N PRO A 107 -1.86 -13.35 -0.96
CA PRO A 107 -0.76 -13.74 -0.08
C PRO A 107 -1.32 -14.19 1.28
N PRO A 108 -0.96 -15.41 1.76
CA PRO A 108 -1.45 -15.90 3.05
C PRO A 108 -0.86 -15.13 4.23
N GLU A 109 0.34 -14.59 4.08
CA GLU A 109 1.02 -13.79 5.08
C GLU A 109 1.33 -12.39 4.54
N VAL A 110 1.11 -11.39 5.37
CA VAL A 110 1.42 -10.01 5.04
C VAL A 110 2.02 -9.26 6.22
N ILE A 111 2.86 -8.29 5.90
CA ILE A 111 3.43 -7.31 6.82
C ILE A 111 2.81 -5.96 6.50
N MET A 112 2.35 -5.28 7.55
CA MET A 112 1.69 -3.98 7.49
C MET A 112 2.47 -2.96 8.29
N ASP A 113 2.83 -1.86 7.67
CA ASP A 113 3.51 -0.76 8.35
C ASP A 113 3.23 0.56 7.61
N LEU A 114 3.58 1.67 8.25
CA LEU A 114 3.35 3.03 7.77
C LEU A 114 4.62 3.88 7.76
N HIS A 115 4.70 4.75 6.77
CA HIS A 115 5.75 5.74 6.68
C HIS A 115 5.29 7.08 7.27
N LYS A 116 5.90 7.44 8.41
CA LYS A 116 5.52 8.59 9.26
C LYS A 116 5.93 9.96 8.73
N LYS A 117 6.69 10.04 7.63
CA LYS A 117 7.17 11.33 7.09
C LYS A 117 6.37 11.75 5.85
N GLY A 118 5.72 12.90 6.02
CA GLY A 118 4.91 13.72 5.12
C GLY A 118 4.81 13.29 3.65
N VAL A 119 3.66 12.79 3.23
CA VAL A 119 3.24 12.68 1.82
C VAL A 119 2.94 14.08 1.30
N PHE A 120 2.02 14.78 1.96
CA PHE A 120 1.70 16.19 1.74
C PHE A 120 1.18 16.80 3.06
N SER A 121 1.56 18.05 3.33
CA SER A 121 1.11 18.78 4.53
C SER A 121 -0.22 19.46 4.24
N MET A 122 -1.28 19.04 4.93
CA MET A 122 -2.62 19.57 4.82
C MET A 122 -3.23 19.70 6.22
N SER A 123 -3.91 20.81 6.48
CA SER A 123 -4.55 21.04 7.77
C SER A 123 -5.91 20.35 7.86
N VAL A 124 -6.44 20.19 9.08
CA VAL A 124 -7.77 19.59 9.28
C VAL A 124 -8.87 20.39 8.61
N SER A 125 -8.78 21.72 8.69
CA SER A 125 -9.73 22.67 8.11
C SER A 125 -9.77 22.66 6.58
N ASP A 126 -8.76 22.09 5.92
CA ASP A 126 -8.70 22.08 4.45
C ASP A 126 -9.58 20.99 3.84
N LEU A 127 -10.07 20.04 4.65
CA LEU A 127 -10.94 18.95 4.21
C LEU A 127 -12.41 19.24 4.54
N LYS A 128 -13.26 19.21 3.52
CA LYS A 128 -14.71 19.28 3.67
C LYS A 128 -15.22 17.99 4.31
N GLU A 129 -16.18 18.13 5.24
CA GLU A 129 -16.93 16.98 5.72
C GLU A 129 -17.68 16.32 4.55
N PRO A 130 -17.76 14.98 4.51
CA PRO A 130 -18.53 14.31 3.47
C PRO A 130 -20.03 14.52 3.70
N PRO A 131 -20.87 14.28 2.68
CA PRO A 131 -22.32 14.29 2.82
C PRO A 131 -22.81 13.36 3.94
N PRO A 132 -23.89 13.67 4.68
CA PRO A 132 -24.38 12.86 5.80
C PRO A 132 -24.69 11.39 5.44
N GLU A 133 -25.04 11.12 4.19
CA GLU A 133 -25.35 9.80 3.63
C GLU A 133 -24.10 8.99 3.27
N PHE A 134 -22.91 9.60 3.29
CA PHE A 134 -21.66 8.94 2.92
C PHE A 134 -21.27 7.86 3.93
N ARG A 135 -21.25 6.61 3.48
CA ARG A 135 -20.94 5.44 4.33
C ARG A 135 -19.45 5.10 4.40
N GLY A 136 -18.59 5.86 3.73
CA GLY A 136 -17.17 5.55 3.65
C GLY A 136 -16.84 4.51 2.59
N GLU A 137 -17.53 4.53 1.47
CA GLU A 137 -17.28 3.70 0.29
C GLU A 137 -16.79 4.62 -0.83
N VAL A 138 -15.68 4.28 -1.49
CA VAL A 138 -15.11 5.06 -2.58
C VAL A 138 -14.83 4.17 -3.77
N ASP A 139 -15.07 4.68 -4.98
CA ASP A 139 -14.72 3.98 -6.21
C ASP A 139 -13.22 4.14 -6.48
N ILE A 140 -12.47 3.04 -6.36
CA ILE A 140 -11.03 3.02 -6.58
C ILE A 140 -10.68 3.20 -8.07
N GLU A 141 -11.49 2.69 -8.99
CA GLU A 141 -11.22 2.85 -10.42
C GLU A 141 -11.45 4.28 -10.87
N ASP A 142 -12.61 4.85 -10.56
CA ASP A 142 -12.95 6.23 -10.91
C ASP A 142 -11.94 7.22 -10.32
N PHE A 143 -11.52 7.00 -9.07
CA PHE A 143 -10.50 7.84 -8.42
C PHE A 143 -9.17 7.82 -9.18
N TRP A 144 -8.60 6.64 -9.46
CA TRP A 144 -7.30 6.56 -10.13
C TRP A 144 -7.37 6.92 -11.61
N LYS A 145 -8.51 6.67 -12.29
CA LYS A 145 -8.79 7.21 -13.63
C LYS A 145 -8.79 8.74 -13.61
N SER A 146 -9.40 9.36 -12.59
CA SER A 146 -9.39 10.81 -12.43
C SER A 146 -7.98 11.37 -12.18
N VAL A 147 -7.15 10.67 -11.41
CA VAL A 147 -5.73 11.04 -11.23
C VAL A 147 -4.97 11.00 -12.56
N ASN A 148 -5.16 9.95 -13.36
CA ASN A 148 -4.56 9.86 -14.70
C ASN A 148 -5.06 10.97 -15.62
N LEU A 149 -6.37 11.23 -15.63
CA LEU A 149 -6.96 12.33 -16.41
C LEU A 149 -6.44 13.70 -15.98
N GLU A 150 -6.16 13.91 -14.70
CA GLU A 150 -5.49 15.14 -14.26
C GLU A 150 -4.10 15.27 -14.90
N MET A 151 -3.29 14.21 -14.87
CA MET A 151 -1.94 14.24 -15.45
C MET A 151 -1.99 14.48 -16.97
N ILE A 152 -2.93 13.81 -17.66
CA ILE A 152 -3.16 13.99 -19.10
C ILE A 152 -3.66 15.43 -19.39
N GLY A 153 -4.63 15.91 -18.64
CA GLY A 153 -5.25 17.23 -18.81
C GLY A 153 -4.26 18.39 -18.74
N ARG A 154 -3.14 18.24 -18.03
CA ARG A 154 -2.08 19.26 -17.93
C ARG A 154 -1.48 19.64 -19.28
N GLY A 155 -1.47 18.73 -20.26
CA GLY A 155 -1.00 19.02 -21.62
C GLY A 155 -1.97 19.83 -22.48
N PHE A 156 -3.21 20.04 -22.01
CA PHE A 156 -4.29 20.68 -22.76
C PHE A 156 -4.81 21.97 -22.13
N VAL A 157 -4.27 22.37 -20.98
CA VAL A 157 -4.72 23.56 -20.25
C VAL A 157 -3.56 24.51 -19.96
N PRO A 158 -3.79 25.84 -19.96
CA PRO A 158 -2.72 26.82 -19.79
C PRO A 158 -2.17 26.88 -18.36
N SER A 159 -2.88 26.35 -17.37
CA SER A 159 -2.42 26.28 -15.97
C SER A 159 -3.13 25.18 -15.19
N GLN A 160 -2.46 24.66 -14.15
CA GLN A 160 -3.04 23.63 -13.26
C GLN A 160 -4.35 24.10 -12.60
N THR A 161 -4.44 25.39 -12.25
CA THR A 161 -5.65 25.99 -11.65
C THR A 161 -6.86 25.99 -12.59
N LYS A 162 -6.64 25.85 -13.90
CA LYS A 162 -7.68 25.76 -14.92
C LYS A 162 -7.92 24.32 -15.39
N ASN A 163 -7.27 23.33 -14.79
CA ASN A 163 -7.47 21.93 -15.14
C ASN A 163 -8.85 21.46 -14.61
N PRO A 164 -9.82 21.14 -15.47
CA PRO A 164 -11.14 20.68 -15.04
C PRO A 164 -11.07 19.30 -14.35
N PHE A 165 -9.99 18.55 -14.55
CA PHE A 165 -9.75 17.23 -13.97
C PHE A 165 -8.95 17.27 -12.68
N ALA A 166 -8.71 18.45 -12.08
CA ALA A 166 -7.92 18.57 -10.86
C ALA A 166 -8.48 17.71 -9.70
N VAL A 167 -7.68 16.76 -9.23
CA VAL A 167 -7.99 15.90 -8.10
C VAL A 167 -7.46 16.54 -6.83
N GLN A 168 -8.37 16.78 -5.89
CA GLN A 168 -8.05 17.31 -4.56
C GLN A 168 -8.34 16.24 -3.49
N PRO A 169 -7.57 16.23 -2.40
CA PRO A 169 -7.90 15.39 -1.25
C PRO A 169 -9.33 15.59 -0.76
N SER A 170 -10.10 14.50 -0.65
CA SER A 170 -11.47 14.54 -0.10
C SER A 170 -11.86 13.19 0.47
N TYR A 171 -12.54 13.15 1.62
CA TYR A 171 -12.95 11.88 2.22
C TYR A 171 -13.87 11.05 1.32
N SER A 172 -14.72 11.69 0.53
CA SER A 172 -15.72 11.03 -0.31
C SER A 172 -15.20 10.47 -1.64
N ARG A 173 -13.92 10.74 -1.99
CA ARG A 173 -13.35 10.26 -3.27
C ARG A 173 -11.94 9.70 -3.15
N TRP A 174 -11.19 10.07 -2.11
CA TRP A 174 -9.80 9.65 -1.96
C TRP A 174 -9.71 8.14 -1.72
N ALA A 175 -9.12 7.40 -2.65
CA ALA A 175 -9.03 5.94 -2.58
C ALA A 175 -7.58 5.45 -2.39
N PRO A 176 -7.38 4.30 -1.71
CA PRO A 176 -6.10 3.59 -1.75
C PRO A 176 -5.84 3.02 -3.15
N TRP A 177 -4.65 2.47 -3.38
CA TRP A 177 -4.43 1.51 -4.46
C TRP A 177 -4.42 0.09 -3.88
N ILE A 178 -5.13 -0.84 -4.50
CA ILE A 178 -5.15 -2.27 -4.19
C ILE A 178 -5.07 -3.00 -5.52
N GLY A 179 -4.16 -3.97 -5.64
CA GLY A 179 -4.01 -4.76 -6.87
C GLY A 179 -5.34 -5.30 -7.38
N HIS A 180 -5.61 -5.14 -8.68
CA HIS A 180 -6.95 -5.39 -9.24
C HIS A 180 -7.42 -6.86 -9.11
N LYS A 181 -6.49 -7.82 -9.05
CA LYS A 181 -6.80 -9.23 -8.78
C LYS A 181 -7.01 -9.52 -7.30
N THR A 182 -6.38 -8.75 -6.42
CA THR A 182 -6.45 -8.83 -4.95
C THR A 182 -7.71 -8.20 -4.37
N ARG A 183 -8.11 -7.03 -4.89
CA ARG A 183 -9.28 -6.28 -4.40
C ARG A 183 -10.58 -7.03 -4.67
N MET A 184 -11.52 -6.93 -3.74
CA MET A 184 -12.85 -7.56 -3.86
C MET A 184 -13.66 -6.97 -5.00
N ASP A 185 -13.73 -5.64 -5.04
CA ASP A 185 -14.54 -4.91 -6.00
C ASP A 185 -13.88 -3.55 -6.36
N HIS A 186 -14.50 -2.82 -7.28
CA HIS A 186 -14.18 -1.42 -7.61
C HIS A 186 -14.60 -0.44 -6.51
N THR A 187 -15.47 -0.84 -5.59
CA THR A 187 -15.82 -0.03 -4.41
C THR A 187 -15.02 -0.52 -3.19
N VAL A 188 -14.31 0.38 -2.52
CA VAL A 188 -13.46 0.07 -1.35
C VAL A 188 -13.77 0.96 -0.17
N LEU A 189 -13.40 0.51 1.04
CA LEU A 189 -13.70 1.24 2.26
C LEU A 189 -12.71 2.39 2.53
N ASN A 190 -13.23 3.58 2.77
CA ASN A 190 -12.52 4.71 3.36
C ASN A 190 -13.42 5.55 4.29
N THR A 191 -13.48 5.16 5.56
CA THR A 191 -14.20 5.92 6.61
C THR A 191 -13.26 6.87 7.39
N GLU A 192 -12.23 7.43 6.77
CA GLU A 192 -11.26 8.28 7.48
C GLU A 192 -11.90 9.54 8.11
N PHE A 193 -13.00 10.04 7.53
CA PHE A 193 -13.79 11.14 8.10
C PHE A 193 -14.27 10.85 9.53
N ALA A 194 -14.60 9.60 9.84
CA ALA A 194 -15.08 9.20 11.16
C ALA A 194 -14.05 9.45 12.27
N LYS A 195 -12.74 9.48 11.93
CA LYS A 195 -11.68 9.79 12.91
C LYS A 195 -11.81 11.18 13.52
N VAL A 196 -12.52 12.10 12.86
CA VAL A 196 -12.77 13.47 13.34
C VAL A 196 -14.08 13.55 14.15
N THR A 197 -15.10 12.79 13.74
CA THR A 197 -16.46 12.83 14.32
C THR A 197 -16.56 12.08 15.65
N THR A 198 -15.74 11.04 15.90
CA THR A 198 -15.77 10.25 17.15
C THR A 198 -15.40 11.07 18.40
N ALA A 199 -14.93 12.31 18.25
CA ALA A 199 -14.80 13.23 19.39
C ALA A 199 -16.15 13.60 20.03
N LYS A 200 -17.29 13.40 19.34
CA LYS A 200 -18.63 13.83 19.78
C LYS A 200 -19.59 12.72 20.24
N VAL A 201 -19.24 11.43 20.16
CA VAL A 201 -20.22 10.33 20.35
C VAL A 201 -19.81 9.39 21.47
N THR A 202 -20.75 9.05 22.36
CA THR A 202 -20.65 8.07 23.47
C THR A 202 -20.96 6.63 23.03
N SER A 203 -20.51 6.20 21.85
CA SER A 203 -20.75 4.82 21.37
C SER A 203 -19.73 3.84 21.97
N ALA A 204 -20.05 2.54 21.95
CA ALA A 204 -19.11 1.47 22.28
C ALA A 204 -17.82 1.53 21.43
N GLU A 205 -17.91 2.03 20.18
CA GLU A 205 -16.75 2.32 19.35
C GLU A 205 -15.89 3.47 19.91
N ALA A 206 -16.50 4.50 20.51
CA ALA A 206 -15.79 5.64 21.10
C ALA A 206 -15.11 5.31 22.44
N GLN A 207 -15.70 4.42 23.25
CA GLN A 207 -15.08 3.95 24.50
C GLN A 207 -13.82 3.11 24.25
N MET A 208 -13.76 2.37 23.15
CA MET A 208 -12.59 1.55 22.76
C MET A 208 -11.63 2.26 21.81
N MET A 209 -12.07 3.34 21.12
CA MET A 209 -11.22 4.27 20.36
C MET A 209 -10.70 5.44 21.20
N ASN A 210 -10.88 5.44 22.52
CA ASN A 210 -10.04 6.27 23.39
C ASN A 210 -8.58 5.87 23.09
N VAL A 211 -7.94 6.62 22.19
CA VAL A 211 -6.50 6.71 22.09
C VAL A 211 -6.07 6.90 23.52
N SER A 212 -5.47 5.86 24.12
CA SER A 212 -5.03 5.95 25.49
C SER A 212 -4.23 7.24 25.61
N GLU A 213 -4.37 7.94 26.73
CA GLU A 213 -3.56 9.14 27.02
C GLU A 213 -2.10 8.88 26.62
N ASP A 214 -1.61 7.67 26.90
CA ASP A 214 -0.33 7.12 26.50
C ASP A 214 -0.04 7.14 24.98
N ARG A 215 -0.97 6.79 24.10
CA ARG A 215 -0.75 6.85 22.63
C ARG A 215 -0.66 8.29 22.14
N LEU A 216 -1.48 9.20 22.68
CA LEU A 216 -1.37 10.62 22.32
C LEU A 216 -0.06 11.20 22.84
N VAL A 217 0.36 10.79 24.04
CA VAL A 217 1.66 11.13 24.63
C VAL A 217 2.82 10.55 23.82
N ASP A 218 2.76 9.30 23.37
CA ASP A 218 3.78 8.67 22.52
C ASP A 218 3.91 9.42 21.19
N GLU A 219 2.79 9.82 20.57
CA GLU A 219 2.82 10.64 19.36
C GLU A 219 3.33 12.06 19.63
N LEU A 220 2.98 12.66 20.77
CA LEU A 220 3.49 13.95 21.20
C LEU A 220 5.02 13.89 21.42
N MET A 221 5.52 12.79 21.98
CA MET A 221 6.94 12.46 22.17
C MET A 221 7.68 12.24 20.85
N LYS A 222 6.99 12.09 19.72
CA LYS A 222 7.59 12.01 18.38
C LYS A 222 7.61 13.36 17.65
N GLN A 223 6.85 14.36 18.12
CA GLN A 223 6.77 15.67 17.48
C GLN A 223 8.02 16.53 17.71
N LYS A 224 8.39 17.33 16.70
CA LYS A 224 9.45 18.35 16.81
C LYS A 224 9.04 19.43 17.82
N VAL A 225 10.01 19.98 18.55
CA VAL A 225 9.75 21.01 19.60
C VAL A 225 8.94 22.21 19.08
N GLY A 226 9.12 22.61 17.82
CA GLY A 226 8.34 23.69 17.21
C GLY A 226 6.83 23.38 17.09
N VAL A 227 6.48 22.12 16.80
CA VAL A 227 5.08 21.65 16.77
C VAL A 227 4.53 21.61 18.19
N VAL A 228 5.29 21.08 19.14
CA VAL A 228 4.91 21.05 20.56
C VAL A 228 4.65 22.46 21.10
N ARG A 229 5.49 23.46 20.77
CA ARG A 229 5.24 24.86 21.15
C ARG A 229 3.96 25.42 20.54
N LYS A 230 3.67 25.11 19.27
CA LYS A 230 2.42 25.52 18.61
C LYS A 230 1.20 24.87 19.28
N LEU A 231 1.32 23.62 19.74
CA LEU A 231 0.30 22.93 20.51
C LEU A 231 0.06 23.59 21.86
N CYS A 232 1.11 23.88 22.63
CA CYS A 232 1.00 24.61 23.89
C CYS A 232 0.24 25.93 23.71
N LYS A 233 0.61 26.74 22.71
CA LYS A 233 -0.10 27.99 22.40
C LYS A 233 -1.58 27.78 22.08
N ALA A 234 -1.91 26.72 21.34
CA ALA A 234 -3.29 26.42 20.95
C ALA A 234 -4.16 25.91 22.12
N CYS A 235 -3.54 25.26 23.10
CA CYS A 235 -4.17 24.82 24.34
C CYS A 235 -4.09 25.90 25.44
N ASN A 236 -3.62 27.11 25.13
CA ASN A 236 -3.40 28.20 26.09
C ASN A 236 -2.45 27.83 27.26
N ILE A 237 -1.47 26.97 26.99
CA ILE A 237 -0.41 26.54 27.91
C ILE A 237 0.86 27.35 27.62
N ASP A 238 1.63 27.69 28.65
CA ASP A 238 2.94 28.33 28.47
C ASP A 238 3.84 27.50 27.53
N SER A 239 4.36 28.17 26.50
CA SER A 239 5.14 27.58 25.42
C SER A 239 6.65 27.78 25.57
N LYS A 240 7.12 28.27 26.73
CA LYS A 240 8.53 28.43 27.09
C LYS A 240 9.07 27.20 27.83
N GLY A 241 10.39 26.97 27.73
CA GLY A 241 11.08 25.85 28.38
C GLY A 241 11.57 24.77 27.41
N SER A 242 12.06 23.67 28.00
CA SER A 242 12.58 22.52 27.27
C SER A 242 11.45 21.73 26.62
N ARG A 243 11.78 20.85 25.66
CA ARG A 243 10.79 19.99 25.00
C ARG A 243 10.03 19.12 26.01
N MET A 244 10.73 18.57 26.99
CA MET A 244 10.13 17.70 28.01
C MET A 244 9.18 18.49 28.91
N ASP A 245 9.52 19.72 29.29
CA ASP A 245 8.63 20.56 30.11
C ASP A 245 7.31 20.83 29.39
N LEU A 246 7.37 21.14 28.09
CA LEU A 246 6.19 21.39 27.27
C LEU A 246 5.31 20.13 27.15
N ILE A 247 5.93 18.97 26.94
CA ILE A 247 5.23 17.69 26.85
C ILE A 247 4.56 17.34 28.18
N SER A 248 5.25 17.51 29.31
CA SER A 248 4.69 17.26 30.63
C SER A 248 3.50 18.17 30.93
N ARG A 249 3.54 19.45 30.54
CA ARG A 249 2.40 20.37 30.69
C ARG A 249 1.23 20.00 29.80
N LEU A 250 1.50 19.66 28.54
CA LEU A 250 0.47 19.17 27.61
C LEU A 250 -0.20 17.92 28.18
N ARG A 251 0.58 16.98 28.73
CA ARG A 251 0.05 15.77 29.39
C ARG A 251 -0.83 16.11 30.59
N ALA A 252 -0.41 17.02 31.45
CA ALA A 252 -1.22 17.45 32.59
C ALA A 252 -2.56 18.07 32.15
N GLU A 253 -2.54 18.84 31.06
CA GLU A 253 -3.73 19.49 30.50
C GLU A 253 -4.67 18.52 29.77
N MET A 254 -4.19 17.34 29.39
CA MET A 254 -5.02 16.30 28.74
C MET A 254 -6.10 15.71 29.65
N GLN A 255 -6.08 16.00 30.96
CA GLN A 255 -7.19 15.68 31.86
C GLN A 255 -8.45 16.50 31.54
N ASN A 256 -8.31 17.66 30.88
CA ASN A 256 -9.43 18.45 30.38
C ASN A 256 -9.87 17.94 28.99
N ARG A 257 -11.15 17.54 28.86
CA ARG A 257 -11.71 17.01 27.62
C ARG A 257 -11.58 17.98 26.43
N GLN A 258 -11.75 19.29 26.64
CA GLN A 258 -11.63 20.27 25.56
C GLN A 258 -10.18 20.42 25.07
N SER A 259 -9.21 20.36 25.99
CA SER A 259 -7.79 20.41 25.68
C SER A 259 -7.32 19.11 25.02
N TYR A 260 -7.83 17.95 25.49
CA TYR A 260 -7.64 16.66 24.86
C TYR A 260 -8.15 16.67 23.41
N ASP A 261 -9.38 17.12 23.15
CA ASP A 261 -9.96 17.14 21.81
C ASP A 261 -9.18 18.07 20.86
N LYS A 262 -8.75 19.25 21.32
CA LYS A 262 -7.88 20.16 20.55
C LYS A 262 -6.52 19.54 20.24
N MET A 263 -5.93 18.85 21.21
CA MET A 263 -4.62 18.20 21.07
C MET A 263 -4.72 16.98 20.14
N PHE A 264 -5.76 16.18 20.30
CA PHE A 264 -6.12 15.07 19.42
C PHE A 264 -6.31 15.57 17.98
N GLN A 265 -7.13 16.60 17.74
CA GLN A 265 -7.32 17.16 16.41
C GLN A 265 -6.03 17.69 15.79
N LYS A 266 -5.09 18.24 16.57
CA LYS A 266 -3.83 18.76 16.01
C LYS A 266 -2.73 17.71 15.85
N ILE A 267 -2.70 16.67 16.67
CA ILE A 267 -1.69 15.59 16.60
C ILE A 267 -2.17 14.49 15.64
N TRP A 268 -3.40 14.00 15.82
CA TRP A 268 -4.00 12.96 14.98
C TRP A 268 -4.63 13.50 13.70
N GLY A 269 -4.94 14.80 13.66
CA GLY A 269 -5.34 15.48 12.42
C GLY A 269 -4.17 15.92 11.54
N ALA A 270 -2.92 15.63 11.93
CA ALA A 270 -1.77 15.81 11.05
C ALA A 270 -1.88 14.85 9.86
N SER A 271 -2.07 15.39 8.66
CA SER A 271 -2.14 14.61 7.41
C SER A 271 -0.75 14.11 6.99
N GLY A 272 -0.73 13.20 6.02
CA GLY A 272 0.46 12.95 5.22
C GLY A 272 1.31 11.78 5.69
N VAL A 273 0.68 10.69 6.14
CA VAL A 273 1.35 9.39 6.23
C VAL A 273 0.82 8.48 5.14
N TRP A 274 1.61 7.48 4.76
CA TRP A 274 1.14 6.44 3.85
C TRP A 274 1.46 5.07 4.42
N SER A 275 0.56 4.13 4.16
CA SER A 275 0.55 2.79 4.69
C SER A 275 0.68 1.80 3.55
N VAL A 276 1.36 0.68 3.79
CA VAL A 276 1.45 -0.42 2.83
C VAL A 276 1.11 -1.76 3.45
N ILE A 277 0.57 -2.65 2.62
CA ILE A 277 0.48 -4.08 2.89
C ILE A 277 1.39 -4.77 1.88
N LEU A 278 2.37 -5.53 2.36
CA LEU A 278 3.31 -6.29 1.52
C LEU A 278 3.45 -7.73 1.99
N CYS A 279 3.77 -8.63 1.06
CA CYS A 279 4.11 -10.00 1.42
C CYS A 279 5.55 -10.11 1.95
N PRO A 280 5.96 -11.26 2.54
CA PRO A 280 7.31 -11.48 3.05
C PRO A 280 8.43 -11.31 2.00
N HIS A 281 8.10 -11.42 0.70
CA HIS A 281 9.03 -11.19 -0.40
C HIS A 281 9.28 -9.70 -0.71
N GLY A 282 8.61 -8.78 -0.02
CA GLY A 282 8.76 -7.33 -0.21
C GLY A 282 7.96 -6.75 -1.38
N VAL A 283 7.03 -7.51 -1.94
CA VAL A 283 6.08 -7.03 -2.97
C VAL A 283 4.85 -6.43 -2.31
N VAL A 284 4.50 -5.21 -2.69
CA VAL A 284 3.37 -4.43 -2.17
C VAL A 284 2.07 -4.81 -2.88
N TYR A 285 1.01 -5.06 -2.11
CA TYR A 285 -0.34 -5.38 -2.59
C TYR A 285 -1.31 -4.23 -2.42
N SER A 286 -1.07 -3.37 -1.43
CA SER A 286 -1.91 -2.20 -1.17
C SER A 286 -1.08 -1.04 -0.69
N ILE A 287 -1.45 0.16 -1.12
CA ILE A 287 -0.90 1.43 -0.64
C ILE A 287 -2.06 2.38 -0.33
N LYS A 288 -2.03 3.00 0.83
CA LYS A 288 -3.02 4.00 1.25
C LYS A 288 -2.32 5.29 1.62
N PHE A 289 -2.74 6.40 1.03
CA PHE A 289 -2.29 7.73 1.40
C PHE A 289 -3.28 8.32 2.39
N ASN A 290 -2.95 8.31 3.67
CA ASN A 290 -3.89 8.72 4.71
C ASN A 290 -3.98 10.25 4.76
N LEU A 291 -5.21 10.74 4.72
CA LEU A 291 -5.52 12.16 4.90
C LEU A 291 -5.36 12.59 6.36
N ARG A 292 -5.34 11.62 7.29
CA ARG A 292 -5.14 11.77 8.74
C ARG A 292 -4.04 10.83 9.22
N ALA A 293 -3.74 10.89 10.52
CA ALA A 293 -2.87 9.90 11.12
C ALA A 293 -3.44 8.48 10.91
N GLU A 294 -2.51 7.55 10.70
CA GLU A 294 -2.80 6.13 10.54
C GLU A 294 -3.35 5.56 11.85
N SER A 295 -4.32 4.66 11.73
CA SER A 295 -4.90 3.90 12.82
C SER A 295 -5.28 2.48 12.34
N PRO A 296 -5.53 1.53 13.26
CA PRO A 296 -5.96 0.18 12.87
C PRO A 296 -7.19 0.15 11.96
N ARG A 297 -8.03 1.19 12.02
CA ARG A 297 -9.14 1.44 11.10
C ARG A 297 -8.72 1.38 9.63
N ASP A 298 -7.56 1.93 9.28
CA ASP A 298 -7.06 2.06 7.92
C ASP A 298 -6.64 0.72 7.34
N PHE A 299 -5.90 -0.08 8.11
CA PHE A 299 -5.55 -1.45 7.71
C PHE A 299 -6.76 -2.38 7.70
N ALA A 300 -7.68 -2.23 8.65
CA ALA A 300 -8.95 -2.97 8.63
C ALA A 300 -9.74 -2.67 7.34
N HIS A 301 -9.80 -1.41 6.90
CA HIS A 301 -10.45 -1.07 5.62
C HIS A 301 -9.76 -1.71 4.42
N LEU A 302 -8.42 -1.66 4.37
CA LEU A 302 -7.67 -2.28 3.28
C LEU A 302 -7.95 -3.78 3.20
N LEU A 303 -7.85 -4.50 4.32
CA LEU A 303 -8.10 -5.94 4.37
C LEU A 303 -9.56 -6.31 4.05
N LEU A 304 -10.53 -5.56 4.57
CA LEU A 304 -11.95 -5.78 4.26
C LEU A 304 -12.30 -5.43 2.80
N SER A 305 -11.39 -4.75 2.08
CA SER A 305 -11.52 -4.48 0.65
C SER A 305 -10.78 -5.52 -0.22
N TRP A 306 -10.15 -6.55 0.37
CA TRP A 306 -9.54 -7.67 -0.35
C TRP A 306 -10.56 -8.81 -0.56
N LYS A 307 -10.42 -9.59 -1.64
CA LYS A 307 -11.25 -10.79 -1.86
C LYS A 307 -11.10 -11.82 -0.75
N HIS A 308 -9.86 -11.99 -0.29
CA HIS A 308 -9.50 -12.95 0.75
C HIS A 308 -8.58 -12.25 1.74
N ILE A 309 -8.95 -12.29 3.02
CA ILE A 309 -8.10 -11.79 4.10
C ILE A 309 -6.90 -12.76 4.24
N PRO A 310 -5.66 -12.26 4.44
CA PRO A 310 -4.52 -13.11 4.72
C PRO A 310 -4.74 -13.97 5.97
N ASN A 311 -4.25 -15.20 5.98
CA ASN A 311 -4.29 -16.04 7.17
C ASN A 311 -3.43 -15.49 8.32
N VAL A 312 -2.35 -14.78 8.01
CA VAL A 312 -1.47 -14.17 9.02
C VAL A 312 -1.17 -12.71 8.65
N SER A 313 -1.63 -11.79 9.49
CA SER A 313 -1.38 -10.34 9.36
C SER A 313 -0.42 -9.87 10.45
N ILE A 314 0.73 -9.32 10.06
CA ILE A 314 1.73 -8.80 11.00
C ILE A 314 1.64 -7.28 11.04
N TYR A 315 1.48 -6.72 12.24
CA TYR A 315 1.25 -5.29 12.42
C TYR A 315 1.61 -4.81 13.84
N ASP A 316 2.14 -3.59 13.95
CA ASP A 316 2.51 -2.94 15.22
C ASP A 316 1.38 -2.86 16.24
N PHE A 317 0.14 -2.73 15.79
CA PHE A 317 -1.05 -2.62 16.64
C PHE A 317 -2.02 -3.79 16.43
N ALA A 318 -1.49 -5.02 16.44
CA ALA A 318 -2.21 -6.26 16.15
C ALA A 318 -3.58 -6.39 16.87
N ARG A 319 -3.61 -6.19 18.19
CA ARG A 319 -4.87 -6.22 18.97
C ARG A 319 -5.89 -5.20 18.46
N GLY A 320 -5.45 -3.97 18.19
CA GLY A 320 -6.31 -2.90 17.68
C GLY A 320 -6.89 -3.23 16.31
N LEU A 321 -6.10 -3.86 15.43
CA LEU A 321 -6.56 -4.30 14.11
C LEU A 321 -7.59 -5.42 14.23
N ALA A 322 -7.32 -6.44 15.05
CA ALA A 322 -8.24 -7.54 15.27
C ALA A 322 -9.59 -7.08 15.83
N THR A 323 -9.58 -6.28 16.90
CA THR A 323 -10.80 -5.73 17.49
C THR A 323 -11.55 -4.84 16.50
N HIS A 324 -10.85 -3.96 15.79
CA HIS A 324 -11.51 -3.05 14.84
C HIS A 324 -12.10 -3.80 13.63
N GLY A 325 -11.43 -4.83 13.12
CA GLY A 325 -11.97 -5.68 12.06
C GLY A 325 -13.22 -6.43 12.52
N ASN A 326 -13.13 -7.08 13.68
CA ASN A 326 -14.23 -7.89 14.21
C ASN A 326 -15.49 -7.09 14.52
N LEU A 327 -15.36 -5.88 15.05
CA LEU A 327 -16.52 -5.01 15.32
C LEU A 327 -17.20 -4.49 14.05
N ARG A 328 -16.49 -4.40 12.92
CA ARG A 328 -17.06 -3.92 11.66
C ARG A 328 -17.91 -4.94 10.94
N VAL A 329 -17.60 -6.21 11.12
CA VAL A 329 -18.30 -7.31 10.46
C VAL A 329 -18.74 -8.32 11.53
N PRO A 330 -19.65 -7.93 12.44
CA PRO A 330 -20.03 -8.77 13.57
C PRO A 330 -20.74 -10.07 13.15
N THR A 331 -21.29 -10.10 11.94
CA THR A 331 -21.97 -11.27 11.36
C THR A 331 -21.02 -12.27 10.71
N ASP A 332 -19.79 -11.85 10.38
CA ASP A 332 -18.76 -12.70 9.77
C ASP A 332 -17.39 -12.24 10.29
N ILE A 333 -17.06 -12.72 11.49
CA ILE A 333 -15.89 -12.26 12.25
C ILE A 333 -14.62 -12.53 11.42
N PRO A 334 -13.91 -11.49 10.93
CA PRO A 334 -12.77 -11.65 10.03
C PRO A 334 -11.54 -12.26 10.70
N PHE A 335 -11.29 -11.97 11.99
CA PHE A 335 -10.10 -12.47 12.70
C PHE A 335 -10.50 -13.50 13.76
N HIS A 336 -10.26 -14.76 13.44
CA HIS A 336 -10.58 -15.93 14.25
C HIS A 336 -9.55 -17.06 13.99
N PRO A 337 -9.38 -18.02 14.91
CA PRO A 337 -10.02 -18.14 16.22
C PRO A 337 -9.50 -17.12 17.24
N HIS A 338 -10.17 -17.04 18.40
CA HIS A 338 -9.72 -16.26 19.57
C HIS A 338 -9.37 -14.79 19.26
N GLU A 339 -10.19 -14.11 18.45
CA GLU A 339 -9.95 -12.73 18.02
C GLU A 339 -8.58 -12.56 17.31
N GLY A 340 -8.19 -13.58 16.53
CA GLY A 340 -6.93 -13.62 15.79
C GLY A 340 -5.68 -13.85 16.66
N ARG A 341 -5.82 -14.37 17.89
CA ARG A 341 -4.69 -14.87 18.71
C ARG A 341 -4.40 -16.32 18.36
N LEU A 342 -3.16 -16.76 18.59
CA LEU A 342 -2.71 -18.12 18.29
C LEU A 342 -3.27 -19.19 19.25
N ALA A 343 -3.76 -18.79 20.42
CA ALA A 343 -4.39 -19.67 21.39
C ALA A 343 -5.47 -18.94 22.20
N GLU A 344 -6.35 -19.70 22.84
CA GLU A 344 -7.33 -19.17 23.80
C GLU A 344 -6.61 -18.49 24.98
N PRO A 345 -7.06 -17.30 25.44
CA PRO A 345 -6.39 -16.54 26.49
C PRO A 345 -6.66 -17.08 27.91
N THR A 346 -6.26 -18.31 28.19
CA THR A 346 -6.31 -18.91 29.55
C THR A 346 -5.06 -18.58 30.36
N PRO A 347 -5.11 -18.60 31.71
CA PRO A 347 -3.94 -18.43 32.55
C PRO A 347 -2.78 -19.38 32.18
N GLU A 348 -3.09 -20.62 31.82
CA GLU A 348 -2.13 -21.66 31.45
C GLU A 348 -1.46 -21.34 30.11
N SER A 349 -2.22 -20.95 29.08
CA SER A 349 -1.68 -20.64 27.76
C SER A 349 -0.79 -19.39 27.82
N ILE A 350 -1.22 -18.35 28.55
CA ILE A 350 -0.47 -17.12 28.78
C ILE A 350 0.84 -17.42 29.51
N SER A 351 0.79 -18.23 30.58
CA SER A 351 1.97 -18.62 31.34
C SER A 351 2.95 -19.42 30.49
N SER A 352 2.45 -20.41 29.73
CA SER A 352 3.26 -21.24 28.83
C SER A 352 3.93 -20.42 27.72
N ALA A 353 3.20 -19.46 27.13
CA ALA A 353 3.73 -18.54 26.13
C ALA A 353 4.80 -17.61 26.68
N LYS A 354 4.60 -17.05 27.89
CA LYS A 354 5.61 -16.22 28.57
C LYS A 354 6.89 -16.99 28.89
N GLN A 355 6.77 -18.29 29.20
CA GLN A 355 7.91 -19.18 29.44
C GLN A 355 8.56 -19.71 28.14
N GLY A 356 8.05 -19.33 26.97
CA GLY A 356 8.54 -19.81 25.67
C GLY A 356 8.25 -21.29 25.38
N LYS A 357 7.36 -21.91 26.16
CA LYS A 357 6.99 -23.33 26.07
C LYS A 357 5.82 -23.59 25.12
N LEU A 358 4.96 -22.60 24.90
CA LEU A 358 3.85 -22.71 23.96
C LEU A 358 4.36 -22.67 22.52
N LYS A 359 3.95 -23.64 21.70
CA LYS A 359 4.12 -23.66 20.26
C LYS A 359 2.79 -23.96 19.60
N VAL A 360 2.46 -23.21 18.56
CA VAL A 360 1.23 -23.35 17.78
C VAL A 360 1.64 -23.68 16.36
N SER A 361 1.31 -24.89 15.92
CA SER A 361 1.67 -25.38 14.58
C SER A 361 0.61 -24.96 13.57
N LEU A 362 1.04 -24.31 12.50
CA LEU A 362 0.22 -23.89 11.35
C LEU A 362 0.74 -24.56 10.07
N PRO A 363 0.62 -25.90 9.93
CA PRO A 363 1.24 -26.65 8.83
C PRO A 363 0.70 -26.25 7.45
N TRP A 364 -0.52 -25.71 7.41
CA TRP A 364 -1.18 -25.27 6.19
C TRP A 364 -0.56 -24.04 5.52
N LEU A 365 0.43 -23.40 6.16
CA LEU A 365 1.26 -22.37 5.54
C LEU A 365 2.22 -22.98 4.48
N PHE A 366 2.56 -24.26 4.60
CA PHE A 366 3.42 -24.97 3.64
C PHE A 366 2.63 -25.89 2.71
N GLU A 367 1.66 -26.62 3.25
CA GLU A 367 0.86 -27.59 2.48
C GLU A 367 -0.62 -27.28 2.63
N LYS A 368 -1.28 -26.93 1.53
CA LYS A 368 -2.70 -26.58 1.53
C LYS A 368 -3.54 -27.69 2.19
N THR A 369 -4.48 -27.31 3.05
CA THR A 369 -5.39 -28.28 3.71
C THR A 369 -6.40 -28.88 2.73
N ASP A 370 -6.62 -30.20 2.84
CA ASP A 370 -7.60 -30.95 2.03
C ASP A 370 -9.06 -30.63 2.39
N ASN A 371 -9.31 -30.24 3.65
CA ASN A 371 -10.62 -29.89 4.17
C ASN A 371 -10.93 -28.38 4.00
N SER A 372 -10.70 -27.84 2.80
CA SER A 372 -10.95 -26.42 2.56
C SER A 372 -12.44 -26.11 2.67
N SER A 373 -12.82 -25.34 3.69
CA SER A 373 -14.17 -24.76 3.75
C SER A 373 -14.35 -23.78 2.58
N SER A 374 -15.60 -23.48 2.21
CA SER A 374 -15.88 -22.45 1.20
C SER A 374 -15.38 -21.05 1.60
N LYS A 375 -15.03 -20.85 2.88
CA LYS A 375 -14.44 -19.63 3.44
C LYS A 375 -12.92 -19.70 3.59
N GLY A 376 -12.28 -20.80 3.19
CA GLY A 376 -10.84 -20.96 3.28
C GLY A 376 -10.08 -20.03 2.35
N HIS A 377 -8.92 -19.56 2.78
CA HIS A 377 -8.01 -18.80 1.95
C HIS A 377 -7.52 -19.66 0.77
N PRO A 378 -7.48 -19.16 -0.48
CA PRO A 378 -7.31 -19.99 -1.67
C PRO A 378 -5.97 -20.74 -1.75
N ILE A 379 -4.91 -20.20 -1.14
CA ILE A 379 -3.57 -20.80 -1.14
C ILE A 379 -3.41 -21.87 -0.05
N THR A 380 -3.93 -21.63 1.14
CA THR A 380 -3.69 -22.49 2.33
C THR A 380 -4.86 -23.41 2.63
N GLY A 381 -6.05 -23.09 2.11
CA GLY A 381 -7.32 -23.73 2.43
C GLY A 381 -7.85 -23.46 3.85
N SER A 382 -7.05 -22.81 4.71
CA SER A 382 -7.44 -22.48 6.08
C SER A 382 -8.38 -21.28 6.10
N SER A 383 -9.44 -21.36 6.89
CA SER A 383 -10.30 -20.21 7.22
C SER A 383 -9.80 -19.42 8.41
N GLU A 384 -8.70 -19.81 9.06
CA GLU A 384 -8.18 -19.11 10.23
C GLU A 384 -7.38 -17.87 9.82
N HIS A 385 -7.60 -16.78 10.54
CA HIS A 385 -7.03 -15.46 10.30
C HIS A 385 -6.48 -14.86 11.60
N TYR A 386 -5.16 -14.87 11.73
CA TYR A 386 -4.42 -14.37 12.88
C TYR A 386 -3.88 -12.96 12.65
N VAL A 387 -3.79 -12.19 13.73
CA VAL A 387 -3.12 -10.88 13.74
C VAL A 387 -2.03 -10.89 14.80
N LEU A 388 -0.79 -10.84 14.34
CA LEU A 388 0.42 -10.98 15.15
C LEU A 388 1.18 -9.65 15.24
N TYR A 389 1.89 -9.46 16.35
CA TYR A 389 2.76 -8.29 16.52
C TYR A 389 4.02 -8.41 15.68
N ASP A 390 4.48 -7.30 15.13
CA ASP A 390 5.86 -7.23 14.65
C ASP A 390 6.83 -7.49 15.81
N LYS A 391 7.89 -8.27 15.54
CA LYS A 391 8.95 -8.60 16.49
C LYS A 391 9.53 -7.36 17.20
N LEU A 392 9.62 -6.22 16.51
CA LEU A 392 10.14 -4.98 17.10
C LEU A 392 9.18 -4.33 18.11
N HIS A 393 7.90 -4.69 18.07
CA HIS A 393 6.83 -4.08 18.86
C HIS A 393 6.23 -5.03 19.92
N GLU A 394 6.65 -6.30 19.96
CA GLU A 394 6.21 -7.31 20.94
C GLU A 394 6.48 -6.92 22.41
N SER A 395 7.48 -6.07 22.69
CA SER A 395 7.86 -5.65 24.04
C SER A 395 7.03 -4.48 24.58
N ASN A 396 6.29 -3.78 23.71
CA ASN A 396 5.51 -2.60 24.08
C ASN A 396 4.06 -2.92 24.50
N THR A 397 3.70 -4.21 24.56
CA THR A 397 2.35 -4.66 24.87
C THR A 397 2.09 -4.63 26.38
N LYS A 398 1.01 -3.98 26.81
CA LYS A 398 0.62 -3.88 28.23
C LYS A 398 -0.33 -4.99 28.68
N ASP A 399 -1.04 -5.63 27.74
CA ASP A 399 -2.01 -6.67 28.04
C ASP A 399 -1.32 -8.04 28.17
N PRO A 400 -1.53 -8.78 29.28
CA PRO A 400 -0.95 -10.11 29.44
C PRO A 400 -1.29 -11.09 28.31
N GLN A 401 -2.44 -10.93 27.66
CA GLN A 401 -2.90 -11.81 26.59
C GLN A 401 -2.16 -11.59 25.25
N ASP A 402 -1.54 -10.42 25.07
CA ASP A 402 -0.82 -10.08 23.83
C ASP A 402 0.40 -10.97 23.59
N VAL A 403 0.88 -11.68 24.62
CA VAL A 403 1.90 -12.73 24.45
C VAL A 403 1.48 -13.82 23.45
N LEU A 404 0.16 -14.06 23.31
CA LEU A 404 -0.42 -15.04 22.38
C LEU A 404 -0.49 -14.54 20.92
N ARG A 405 0.03 -13.34 20.65
CA ARG A 405 0.16 -12.75 19.31
C ARG A 405 1.62 -12.66 18.83
N ARG A 406 2.54 -13.34 19.52
CA ARG A 406 3.96 -13.32 19.16
C ARG A 406 4.25 -14.27 18.01
N ILE A 407 5.03 -13.79 17.04
CA ILE A 407 5.43 -14.58 15.87
C ILE A 407 6.24 -15.82 16.31
N SER A 408 7.03 -15.68 17.39
CA SER A 408 7.88 -16.75 17.96
C SER A 408 7.13 -18.00 18.45
N LEU A 409 5.81 -17.92 18.60
CA LEU A 409 4.97 -19.05 18.97
C LEU A 409 4.69 -19.99 17.79
N VAL A 410 4.85 -19.54 16.54
CA VAL A 410 4.60 -20.34 15.32
C VAL A 410 5.93 -20.82 14.73
N PRO A 411 6.26 -22.12 14.81
CA PRO A 411 7.46 -22.69 14.20
C PRO A 411 7.54 -22.44 12.69
N GLU A 412 6.42 -22.57 11.99
CA GLU A 412 6.33 -22.45 10.53
C GLU A 412 6.63 -21.04 10.04
N LEU A 413 6.48 -20.00 10.87
CA LEU A 413 6.88 -18.63 10.55
C LEU A 413 8.35 -18.34 10.85
N GLN A 414 9.08 -19.25 11.51
CA GLN A 414 10.49 -19.03 11.81
C GLN A 414 11.36 -19.27 10.57
N GLY A 415 12.40 -18.43 10.41
CA GLY A 415 13.44 -18.60 9.39
C GLY A 415 13.13 -18.00 8.01
N TRP A 416 11.86 -17.93 7.60
CA TRP A 416 11.50 -17.40 6.28
C TRP A 416 10.75 -16.05 6.32
N LEU A 417 9.94 -15.82 7.35
CA LEU A 417 9.22 -14.56 7.53
C LEU A 417 10.19 -13.45 7.93
N ASN A 418 10.44 -12.52 7.00
CA ASN A 418 11.16 -11.28 7.29
C ASN A 418 10.17 -10.22 7.79
N SER A 419 10.01 -10.07 9.11
CA SER A 419 9.14 -9.00 9.64
C SER A 419 9.68 -7.59 9.34
N GLN A 420 11.00 -7.44 9.19
CA GLN A 420 11.66 -6.15 8.95
C GLN A 420 11.57 -5.64 7.49
N ILE A 421 10.88 -6.39 6.63
CA ILE A 421 10.84 -6.11 5.19
C ILE A 421 10.15 -4.78 4.89
N ALA A 422 9.17 -4.38 5.71
CA ALA A 422 8.47 -3.11 5.55
C ALA A 422 9.36 -1.92 5.90
N GLU A 423 10.16 -2.01 6.96
CA GLU A 423 11.13 -0.98 7.34
C GLU A 423 12.24 -0.84 6.33
N GLN A 424 12.71 -1.96 5.75
CA GLN A 424 13.68 -1.96 4.65
C GLN A 424 13.10 -1.28 3.41
N PHE A 425 11.85 -1.61 3.07
CA PHE A 425 11.13 -0.98 1.98
C PHE A 425 11.02 0.55 2.17
N PHE A 426 10.61 0.99 3.37
CA PHE A 426 10.54 2.39 3.72
C PHE A 426 11.90 3.07 3.81
N ALA A 427 12.95 2.39 4.28
CA ALA A 427 14.30 2.93 4.33
C ALA A 427 14.82 3.32 2.95
N SER A 428 14.52 2.50 1.95
CA SER A 428 14.79 2.81 0.54
C SER A 428 13.97 4.02 0.09
N LEU A 429 12.66 4.03 0.29
CA LEU A 429 11.78 5.10 -0.23
C LEU A 429 11.90 6.44 0.51
N ARG A 430 12.43 6.45 1.74
CA ARG A 430 12.77 7.68 2.47
C ARG A 430 13.68 8.62 1.69
N LYS A 431 14.50 8.08 0.78
CA LYS A 431 15.37 8.85 -0.11
C LYS A 431 14.58 9.72 -1.09
N ASN A 432 13.31 9.41 -1.35
CA ASN A 432 12.46 10.19 -2.26
C ASN A 432 11.77 11.39 -1.60
N ASN A 433 11.73 11.43 -0.26
CA ASN A 433 10.99 12.46 0.49
C ASN A 433 11.44 13.89 0.15
N TYR A 434 12.69 14.10 -0.25
CA TYR A 434 13.19 15.44 -0.56
C TYR A 434 12.49 16.08 -1.78
N PHE A 435 11.94 15.27 -2.69
CA PHE A 435 11.21 15.77 -3.85
C PHE A 435 9.71 15.47 -3.79
N LEU A 436 9.31 14.29 -3.30
CA LEU A 436 7.90 13.92 -3.24
C LEU A 436 7.10 14.84 -2.30
N ASN A 437 7.70 15.28 -1.18
CA ASN A 437 7.01 16.10 -0.18
C ASN A 437 6.69 17.51 -0.66
N ASN A 438 7.29 17.94 -1.78
CA ASN A 438 7.08 19.26 -2.36
C ASN A 438 6.08 19.23 -3.53
N MET A 439 5.52 18.06 -3.85
CA MET A 439 4.56 17.90 -4.93
C MET A 439 3.13 18.19 -4.47
N ALA A 440 2.28 18.60 -5.40
CA ALA A 440 0.83 18.61 -5.20
C ALA A 440 0.33 17.19 -4.86
N PRO A 441 -0.74 17.03 -4.05
CA PRO A 441 -1.20 15.72 -3.59
C PRO A 441 -1.42 14.70 -4.70
N SER A 442 -2.11 15.08 -5.79
CA SER A 442 -2.36 14.21 -6.95
C SER A 442 -1.07 13.76 -7.64
N THR A 443 -0.13 14.69 -7.88
CA THR A 443 1.20 14.37 -8.44
C THR A 443 1.98 13.44 -7.52
N HIS A 444 1.93 13.66 -6.21
CA HIS A 444 2.63 12.81 -5.24
C HIS A 444 2.13 11.37 -5.32
N ILE A 445 0.81 11.16 -5.18
CA ILE A 445 0.26 9.81 -5.14
C ILE A 445 0.49 9.07 -6.46
N PHE A 446 0.40 9.80 -7.58
CA PHE A 446 0.68 9.27 -8.91
C PHE A 446 2.13 8.78 -9.01
N ILE A 447 3.11 9.65 -8.73
CA ILE A 447 4.52 9.26 -8.82
C ILE A 447 4.88 8.18 -7.80
N MET A 448 4.36 8.25 -6.58
CA MET A 448 4.64 7.23 -5.56
C MET A 448 4.11 5.87 -5.99
N CYS A 449 2.89 5.78 -6.52
CA CYS A 449 2.37 4.53 -7.09
C CYS A 449 3.25 4.01 -8.22
N ASN A 450 3.69 4.86 -9.15
CA ASN A 450 4.56 4.43 -10.25
C ASN A 450 5.91 3.91 -9.75
N ILE A 451 6.51 4.57 -8.75
CA ILE A 451 7.75 4.11 -8.13
C ILE A 451 7.57 2.74 -7.46
N VAL A 452 6.48 2.56 -6.71
CA VAL A 452 6.17 1.29 -6.04
C VAL A 452 5.87 0.19 -7.05
N HIS A 453 5.14 0.49 -8.12
CA HIS A 453 4.89 -0.44 -9.22
C HIS A 453 6.21 -0.96 -9.82
N HIS A 454 7.10 -0.07 -10.27
CA HIS A 454 8.37 -0.51 -10.85
C HIS A 454 9.25 -1.28 -9.86
N LYS A 455 9.21 -0.90 -8.59
CA LYS A 455 9.89 -1.66 -7.53
C LYS A 455 9.31 -3.08 -7.39
N ASN A 456 7.98 -3.22 -7.40
CA ASN A 456 7.33 -4.53 -7.40
C ASN A 456 7.76 -5.37 -8.62
N THR A 457 7.77 -4.78 -9.82
CA THR A 457 8.20 -5.46 -11.06
C THR A 457 9.65 -5.92 -10.96
N SER A 458 10.57 -5.08 -10.49
CA SER A 458 11.97 -5.45 -10.29
C SER A 458 12.15 -6.53 -9.22
N THR A 459 11.40 -6.46 -8.12
CA THR A 459 11.41 -7.52 -7.09
C THR A 459 10.90 -8.83 -7.66
N ASN A 460 9.79 -8.84 -8.39
CA ASN A 460 9.25 -10.04 -9.03
C ASN A 460 10.24 -10.65 -10.03
N GLN A 461 10.91 -9.82 -10.84
CA GLN A 461 11.93 -10.31 -11.77
C GLN A 461 13.05 -11.05 -11.04
N LYS A 462 13.56 -10.48 -9.94
CA LYS A 462 14.59 -11.13 -9.10
C LYS A 462 14.09 -12.42 -8.46
N LEU A 463 12.83 -12.46 -8.02
CA LEU A 463 12.23 -13.68 -7.47
C LEU A 463 12.15 -14.79 -8.53
N LEU A 464 11.75 -14.47 -9.76
CA LEU A 464 11.75 -15.40 -10.88
C LEU A 464 13.16 -15.92 -11.18
N GLU A 465 14.16 -15.04 -11.25
CA GLU A 465 15.56 -15.43 -11.49
C GLU A 465 16.05 -16.40 -10.42
N VAL A 466 15.74 -16.16 -9.15
CA VAL A 466 16.07 -17.07 -8.04
C VAL A 466 15.33 -18.40 -8.15
N GLN A 467 14.06 -18.41 -8.56
CA GLN A 467 13.30 -19.64 -8.78
C GLN A 467 13.90 -20.49 -9.90
N LEU A 468 14.29 -19.87 -11.02
CA LEU A 468 14.91 -20.55 -12.16
C LEU A 468 16.27 -21.17 -11.83
N GLN A 469 17.00 -20.58 -10.87
CA GLN A 469 18.26 -21.12 -10.37
C GLN A 469 18.08 -22.27 -9.38
N ARG A 470 16.88 -22.47 -8.82
CA ARG A 470 16.56 -23.56 -7.89
C ARG A 470 16.16 -24.81 -8.67
N GLY A 471 17.15 -25.55 -9.16
CA GLY A 471 16.96 -26.85 -9.83
C GLY A 471 18.26 -27.40 -10.43
N HIS A 472 18.34 -28.71 -10.64
CA HIS A 472 19.49 -29.36 -11.31
C HIS A 472 19.48 -29.19 -12.84
N ARG A 473 18.46 -28.51 -13.40
CA ARG A 473 18.35 -28.18 -14.82
C ARG A 473 18.05 -26.68 -14.98
N PRO A 474 18.78 -25.96 -15.84
CA PRO A 474 18.44 -24.58 -16.15
C PRO A 474 17.10 -24.56 -16.89
N HIS A 475 16.13 -23.86 -16.34
CA HIS A 475 14.88 -23.53 -17.02
C HIS A 475 15.00 -22.12 -17.61
N GLY A 476 14.57 -21.92 -18.86
CA GLY A 476 14.39 -20.57 -19.43
C GLY A 476 13.08 -19.93 -18.97
N LEU A 477 13.00 -18.59 -19.03
CA LEU A 477 11.78 -17.83 -18.69
C LEU A 477 10.56 -18.26 -19.51
N GLU A 478 10.77 -18.76 -20.73
CA GLU A 478 9.73 -19.29 -21.61
C GLU A 478 8.98 -20.50 -21.03
N ASN A 479 9.53 -21.15 -20.00
CA ASN A 479 8.91 -22.28 -19.33
C ASN A 479 8.12 -21.87 -18.07
N ILE A 480 8.00 -20.57 -17.78
CA ILE A 480 7.20 -20.08 -16.65
C ILE A 480 5.83 -19.65 -17.15
N THR A 481 4.78 -20.19 -16.55
CA THR A 481 3.40 -19.70 -16.68
C THR A 481 2.88 -19.23 -15.34
N LEU A 482 1.77 -18.49 -15.33
CA LEU A 482 1.07 -18.15 -14.09
C LEU A 482 -0.04 -19.16 -13.83
N SER A 483 -0.18 -19.60 -12.59
CA SER A 483 -1.35 -20.35 -12.13
C SER A 483 -2.60 -19.47 -12.15
N ASP A 484 -3.78 -20.06 -11.98
CA ASP A 484 -5.05 -19.33 -11.86
C ASP A 484 -5.04 -18.33 -10.68
N LEU A 485 -4.18 -18.57 -9.69
CA LEU A 485 -3.98 -17.71 -8.53
C LEU A 485 -2.82 -16.71 -8.72
N GLY A 486 -2.22 -16.64 -9.90
CA GLY A 486 -1.17 -15.68 -10.26
C GLY A 486 0.23 -16.04 -9.79
N GLN A 487 0.47 -17.28 -9.35
CA GLN A 487 1.80 -17.75 -8.96
C GLN A 487 2.58 -18.23 -10.18
N ALA A 488 3.86 -17.88 -10.26
CA ALA A 488 4.77 -18.44 -11.25
C ALA A 488 4.95 -19.94 -11.02
N ILE A 489 4.64 -20.74 -12.04
CA ILE A 489 4.79 -22.20 -12.06
C ILE A 489 5.56 -22.61 -13.32
N LEU A 490 6.25 -23.75 -13.24
CA LEU A 490 6.90 -24.35 -14.41
C LEU A 490 5.83 -25.00 -15.29
N ALA A 491 5.83 -24.67 -16.58
CA ALA A 491 4.99 -25.31 -17.58
C ALA A 491 5.31 -26.81 -17.63
N GLN A 492 4.30 -27.66 -17.46
CA GLN A 492 4.46 -29.10 -17.63
C GLN A 492 4.86 -29.40 -19.08
N GLN A 493 6.02 -30.02 -19.27
CA GLN A 493 6.39 -30.57 -20.58
C GLN A 493 5.46 -31.74 -20.90
N ALA A 494 5.01 -31.84 -22.15
CA ALA A 494 4.03 -32.83 -22.61
C ALA A 494 4.45 -34.30 -22.36
N SER A 495 5.70 -34.58 -21.99
CA SER A 495 6.23 -35.92 -21.71
C SER A 495 5.74 -36.54 -20.40
N ASP A 496 5.24 -35.75 -19.45
CA ASP A 496 4.87 -36.27 -18.11
C ASP A 496 3.43 -36.84 -18.06
N ARG A 497 2.69 -36.80 -19.18
CA ARG A 497 1.33 -37.33 -19.28
C ARG A 497 1.26 -38.82 -19.66
N GLU A 498 2.36 -39.47 -20.02
CA GLU A 498 2.35 -40.87 -20.49
C GLU A 498 2.59 -41.93 -19.40
N THR A 499 2.96 -41.57 -18.16
CA THR A 499 3.29 -42.56 -17.11
C THR A 499 2.18 -42.87 -16.11
N VAL A 500 0.96 -42.36 -16.32
CA VAL A 500 -0.23 -42.78 -15.54
C VAL A 500 -1.30 -43.33 -16.47
N GLN A 501 -0.98 -44.40 -17.20
CA GLN A 501 -2.00 -45.32 -17.70
C GLN A 501 -2.03 -46.56 -16.81
N HIS A 502 -3.17 -46.68 -16.11
CA HIS A 502 -3.63 -47.83 -15.36
C HIS A 502 -3.19 -49.16 -15.99
N HIS A 503 -2.46 -49.98 -15.22
CA HIS A 503 -2.48 -51.43 -15.41
C HIS A 503 -3.85 -51.96 -14.96
N PRO A 504 -4.66 -52.56 -15.85
CA PRO A 504 -5.86 -53.27 -15.43
C PRO A 504 -5.45 -54.58 -14.77
N HIS A 505 -5.86 -54.77 -13.52
CA HIS A 505 -5.85 -56.07 -12.85
C HIS A 505 -6.65 -57.09 -13.68
N GLN A 506 -5.99 -58.14 -14.17
CA GLN A 506 -6.67 -59.35 -14.62
C GLN A 506 -7.17 -60.14 -13.41
N LEU A 507 -8.47 -60.10 -13.19
CA LEU A 507 -9.22 -61.06 -12.36
C LEU A 507 -9.74 -62.15 -13.30
N ASN A 508 -9.13 -63.33 -13.29
CA ASN A 508 -9.76 -64.53 -13.85
C ASN A 508 -10.57 -65.21 -12.75
N GLN A 509 -11.90 -65.00 -12.81
CA GLN A 509 -12.91 -65.79 -12.14
C GLN A 509 -12.91 -67.21 -12.71
N LYS A 510 -12.84 -68.19 -11.80
CA LYS A 510 -13.27 -69.57 -12.04
C LYS A 510 -14.80 -69.61 -11.95
N ASP A 511 -15.45 -70.17 -12.96
CA ASP A 511 -16.82 -70.68 -12.85
C ASP A 511 -16.83 -72.20 -13.09
N PHE A 512 -17.67 -72.87 -12.31
CA PHE A 512 -17.97 -74.31 -12.27
C PHE A 512 -19.34 -74.56 -12.92
N GLY A 513 -19.47 -75.70 -13.64
CA GLY A 513 -20.74 -76.40 -13.98
C GLY A 513 -21.50 -75.80 -15.17
N ASP A 514 -21.97 -76.52 -16.19
CA ASP A 514 -22.22 -77.95 -16.45
C ASP A 514 -21.82 -78.31 -17.89
#